data_AF-A0A1I5AIG1-F1
#
_entry.id   AF-A0A1I5AIG1-F1
#
_cell.length_a   1.000
_cell.length_b   1.000
_cell.length_c   1.000
_cell.angle_alpha   90.00
_cell.angle_beta   90.00
_cell.angle_gamma   90.00
#
_symmetry.space_group_name_H-M   'P 1'
#
loop_
_entity.id
_entity.type
_entity.pdbx_description
1 polymer ?
#
loop_
_entity_poly.entity_id
_entity_poly.type
_entity_poly.pdbx_seq_one_letter_code
_entity_poly.pdbx_strand_id
1 'polypeptide(L)'
;MGEARFVKRDVGKLDAQLEAADLGQILVTTPEQTAYDLLTRPTLGTTPQEAHAAVENLRPQVGPARFRALVAKKRRKAAVHEFGQTLGREPR
;
A
#
# COMPACT_ATOMS: atom_id res chain seq x y z
N MET A 1 23.93 11.53 -1.57
CA MET A 1 23.95 10.69 -0.35
C MET A 1 22.52 10.24 -0.11
N GLY A 2 22.25 8.93 -0.01
CA GLY A 2 20.90 8.42 0.22
C GLY A 2 20.49 8.52 1.68
N GLU A 3 19.20 8.74 1.96
CA GLU A 3 18.63 8.74 3.31
C GLU A 3 17.78 7.46 3.48
N ALA A 4 17.99 6.73 4.58
CA ALA A 4 17.17 5.58 4.95
C ALA A 4 16.35 5.90 6.20
N ARG A 5 15.02 5.76 6.11
CA ARG A 5 14.09 5.98 7.23
C ARG A 5 13.56 4.67 7.76
N PHE A 6 13.87 4.37 9.02
CA PHE A 6 13.35 3.19 9.72
C PHE A 6 12.11 3.57 10.53
N VAL A 7 11.06 2.75 10.43
CA VAL A 7 9.83 2.91 11.21
C VAL A 7 9.50 1.63 11.94
N LYS A 8 9.14 1.74 13.22
CA LYS A 8 8.66 0.59 13.99
C LYS A 8 7.32 0.11 13.43
N ARG A 9 7.19 -1.18 13.16
CA ARG A 9 5.94 -1.84 12.81
C ARG A 9 5.80 -3.18 13.49
N ASP A 10 4.54 -3.54 13.72
CA ASP A 10 4.14 -4.89 14.11
C ASP A 10 4.02 -5.73 12.84
N VAL A 11 5.04 -6.56 12.58
CA VAL A 11 5.14 -7.37 11.36
C VAL A 11 4.02 -8.40 11.29
N GLY A 12 3.56 -8.93 12.43
CA GLY A 12 2.45 -9.90 12.48
C GLY A 12 1.09 -9.31 12.09
N LYS A 13 1.00 -7.98 11.92
CA LYS A 13 -0.21 -7.27 11.49
C LYS A 13 -0.13 -6.75 10.05
N LEU A 14 0.96 -7.00 9.35
CA LEU A 14 1.08 -6.67 7.92
C LEU A 14 0.34 -7.71 7.10
N ASP A 15 -0.43 -7.26 6.12
CA ASP A 15 -0.83 -8.14 5.02
C ASP A 15 0.39 -8.27 4.10
N ALA A 16 1.03 -9.42 4.16
CA ALA A 16 2.28 -9.73 3.49
C ALA A 16 2.16 -11.06 2.74
N GLN A 17 2.98 -11.19 1.71
CA GLN A 17 3.09 -12.40 0.91
C GLN A 17 4.56 -12.80 0.79
N LEU A 18 4.77 -14.10 0.58
CA LEU A 18 6.09 -14.64 0.34
C LEU A 18 6.37 -14.57 -1.17
N GLU A 19 7.43 -13.87 -1.53
CA GLU A 19 7.90 -13.78 -2.92
C GLU A 19 9.27 -14.43 -3.06
N ALA A 20 9.52 -15.02 -4.21
CA ALA A 20 10.86 -15.46 -4.59
C ALA A 20 11.61 -14.28 -5.19
N ALA A 21 12.77 -13.96 -4.62
CA ALA A 21 13.69 -12.93 -5.11
C ALA A 21 15.11 -13.51 -5.22
N ASP A 22 16.03 -12.74 -5.79
CA ASP A 22 17.44 -13.14 -5.94
C ASP A 22 18.12 -13.47 -4.60
N LEU A 23 17.59 -12.94 -3.49
CA LEU A 23 18.05 -13.20 -2.12
C LEU A 23 17.33 -14.39 -1.45
N GLY A 24 16.52 -15.14 -2.19
CA GLY A 24 15.69 -16.24 -1.70
C GLY A 24 14.24 -15.82 -1.42
N GLN A 25 13.57 -16.56 -0.55
CA GLN A 25 12.18 -16.27 -0.18
C GLN A 25 12.12 -15.10 0.81
N ILE A 26 11.39 -14.05 0.45
CA ILE A 26 11.26 -12.84 1.26
C ILE A 26 9.79 -12.48 1.49
N LEU A 27 9.49 -11.95 2.67
CA LEU A 27 8.17 -11.38 2.95
C LEU A 27 8.13 -9.94 2.42
N VAL A 28 7.16 -9.67 1.55
CA VAL A 28 6.86 -8.33 1.04
C VAL A 28 5.42 -7.97 1.38
N THR A 29 5.10 -6.68 1.47
CA THR A 29 3.71 -6.23 1.59
C THR A 29 2.95 -6.54 0.30
N THR A 30 1.69 -6.92 0.45
CA THR A 30 0.79 -7.10 -0.71
C THR A 30 0.55 -5.75 -1.41
N PRO A 31 0.14 -5.73 -2.70
CA PRO A 31 -0.21 -4.48 -3.37
C PRO A 31 -1.25 -3.66 -2.59
N GLU A 32 -2.23 -4.32 -1.97
CA GLU A 32 -3.23 -3.68 -1.11
C GLU A 32 -2.59 -3.01 0.12
N GLN A 33 -1.67 -3.70 0.79
CA GLN A 33 -0.98 -3.17 1.97
C GLN A 33 -0.04 -2.02 1.61
N THR A 34 0.67 -2.12 0.48
CA THR A 34 1.53 -1.06 -0.04
C THR A 34 0.72 0.19 -0.39
N ALA A 35 -0.41 0.05 -1.09
CA ALA A 35 -1.29 1.18 -1.39
C ALA A 35 -1.87 1.82 -0.10
N TYR A 36 -2.28 1.02 0.87
CA TYR A 36 -2.72 1.51 2.18
C TYR A 36 -1.61 2.30 2.89
N ASP A 37 -0.37 1.82 2.84
CA ASP A 37 0.78 2.44 3.50
C ASP A 37 1.14 3.79 2.89
N LEU A 38 1.17 3.87 1.56
CA LEU A 38 1.41 5.11 0.82
C LEU A 38 0.32 6.16 1.11
N LEU A 39 -0.96 5.76 1.09
CA LEU A 39 -2.07 6.67 1.38
C LEU A 39 -2.14 7.10 2.85
N THR A 40 -1.65 6.28 3.78
CA THR A 40 -1.69 6.63 5.21
C THR A 40 -0.46 7.37 5.69
N ARG A 41 0.66 7.24 5.00
CA ARG A 41 1.94 7.88 5.36
C ARG A 41 2.62 8.48 4.10
N PRO A 42 1.96 9.42 3.41
CA PRO A 42 2.40 9.91 2.09
C PRO A 42 3.73 10.69 2.13
N THR A 43 4.23 11.06 3.30
CA THR A 43 5.50 11.77 3.50
C THR A 43 6.64 10.84 3.95
N LEU A 44 6.38 9.54 4.06
CA LEU A 44 7.38 8.57 4.51
C LEU A 44 8.26 8.14 3.34
N GLY A 45 9.42 8.78 3.21
CA GLY A 45 10.44 8.42 2.21
C GLY A 45 10.18 8.96 0.79
N THR A 46 9.12 9.77 0.62
CA THR A 46 8.71 10.35 -0.67
C THR A 46 7.85 11.59 -0.42
N THR A 47 7.49 12.32 -1.48
CA THR A 47 6.50 13.41 -1.41
C THR A 47 5.07 12.87 -1.51
N PRO A 48 4.06 13.58 -1.00
CA PRO A 48 2.67 13.16 -1.17
C PRO A 48 2.27 12.93 -2.63
N GLN A 49 2.75 13.78 -3.54
CA GLN A 49 2.48 13.68 -4.97
C GLN A 49 3.02 12.38 -5.56
N GLU A 50 4.26 12.03 -5.23
CA GLU A 50 4.88 10.77 -5.64
C GLU A 50 4.19 9.55 -5.00
N ALA A 51 3.78 9.63 -3.74
CA ALA A 51 3.02 8.57 -3.08
C ALA A 51 1.69 8.32 -3.80
N HIS A 52 0.96 9.38 -4.17
CA HIS A 52 -0.27 9.27 -4.95
C HIS A 52 -0.02 8.67 -6.34
N ALA A 53 1.01 9.14 -7.06
CA ALA A 53 1.37 8.59 -8.37
C ALA A 53 1.72 7.09 -8.29
N ALA A 54 2.46 6.67 -7.26
CA ALA A 54 2.79 5.27 -7.02
C ALA A 54 1.54 4.42 -6.74
N VAL A 55 0.57 4.97 -5.98
CA VAL A 55 -0.72 4.29 -5.71
C VAL A 55 -1.54 4.10 -7.00
N GLU A 56 -1.56 5.10 -7.89
CA GLU A 56 -2.23 4.99 -9.18
C GLU A 56 -1.57 3.93 -10.07
N ASN A 57 -0.23 3.87 -10.09
CA ASN A 57 0.51 2.82 -10.81
C ASN A 57 0.27 1.42 -10.25
N LEU A 58 0.02 1.31 -8.93
CA LEU A 58 -0.31 0.04 -8.28
C LEU A 58 -1.76 -0.41 -8.52
N ARG A 59 -2.67 0.50 -8.89
CA ARG A 59 -4.11 0.21 -9.01
C ARG A 59 -4.45 -1.08 -9.77
N PRO A 60 -3.82 -1.43 -10.91
CA PRO A 60 -4.12 -2.67 -11.64
C PRO A 60 -3.83 -3.96 -10.85
N GLN A 61 -2.96 -3.88 -9.84
CA GLN A 61 -2.56 -5.01 -9.00
C GLN A 61 -3.36 -5.10 -7.70
N VAL A 62 -4.19 -4.09 -7.39
CA VAL A 62 -4.95 -4.00 -6.14
C VAL A 62 -6.31 -4.65 -6.32
N GLY A 63 -6.53 -5.79 -5.66
CA GLY A 63 -7.82 -6.47 -5.64
C GLY A 63 -8.87 -5.66 -4.86
N PRO A 64 -9.93 -5.14 -5.49
CA PRO A 64 -10.86 -4.22 -4.83
C PRO A 64 -11.52 -4.80 -3.56
N ALA A 65 -11.90 -6.09 -3.60
CA ALA A 65 -12.49 -6.77 -2.45
C ALA A 65 -11.47 -6.97 -1.32
N ARG A 66 -10.24 -7.36 -1.65
CA ARG A 66 -9.15 -7.57 -0.68
C ARG A 66 -8.74 -6.25 -0.02
N PHE A 67 -8.64 -5.17 -0.80
CA PHE A 67 -8.34 -3.84 -0.27
C PHE A 67 -9.43 -3.36 0.70
N ARG A 68 -10.71 -3.50 0.35
CA ARG A 68 -11.81 -3.14 1.26
C ARG A 68 -11.78 -3.96 2.56
N ALA A 69 -11.50 -5.26 2.48
CA ALA A 69 -11.35 -6.13 3.65
C ALA A 69 -10.15 -5.72 4.53
N LEU A 70 -9.03 -5.35 3.93
CA LEU A 70 -7.85 -4.82 4.63
C LEU A 70 -8.21 -3.52 5.36
N VAL A 71 -8.82 -2.56 4.66
CA VAL A 71 -9.21 -1.26 5.22
C VAL A 71 -10.22 -1.40 6.36
N ALA A 72 -11.13 -2.37 6.29
CA ALA A 72 -12.09 -2.64 7.36
C ALA A 72 -11.43 -3.07 8.68
N LYS A 73 -10.25 -3.71 8.62
CA LYS A 73 -9.48 -4.15 9.80
C LYS A 73 -8.58 -3.05 10.38
N LYS A 74 -8.53 -1.87 9.76
CA LYS A 74 -7.61 -0.78 10.11
C LYS A 74 -8.38 0.51 10.41
N ARG A 75 -7.67 1.50 10.98
CA ARG A 75 -8.23 2.87 11.09
C ARG A 75 -8.33 3.48 9.69
N ARG A 76 -9.52 3.98 9.35
CA ARG A 76 -9.80 4.59 8.04
C ARG A 76 -9.31 6.04 8.03
N LYS A 77 -8.65 6.43 6.94
CA LYS A 77 -8.33 7.83 6.58
C LYS A 77 -9.11 8.21 5.32
N ALA A 78 -9.40 9.49 5.11
CA ALA A 78 -10.18 9.98 3.97
C ALA A 78 -9.62 9.48 2.62
N ALA A 79 -8.33 9.68 2.36
CA ALA A 79 -7.67 9.24 1.12
C ALA A 79 -7.74 7.71 0.88
N VAL A 80 -7.64 6.90 1.94
CA VAL A 80 -7.77 5.44 1.86
C VAL A 80 -9.20 5.04 1.46
N HIS A 81 -10.18 5.73 2.03
CA HIS A 81 -11.58 5.46 1.74
C HIS A 81 -11.95 5.85 0.30
N GLU A 82 -11.50 7.03 -0.13
CA GLU A 82 -11.67 7.52 -1.50
C GLU A 82 -11.08 6.55 -2.52
N PHE A 83 -9.82 6.15 -2.35
CA PHE A 83 -9.19 5.17 -3.23
C PHE A 83 -9.97 3.84 -3.26
N GLY A 84 -10.41 3.35 -2.10
CA GLY A 84 -11.23 2.13 -2.03
C GLY A 84 -12.58 2.21 -2.77
N GLN A 85 -13.15 3.41 -2.92
CA GLN A 85 -14.39 3.66 -3.66
C GLN A 85 -14.18 3.79 -5.17
N THR A 86 -12.97 4.17 -5.61
CA THR A 86 -12.63 4.30 -7.03
C THR A 86 -12.10 2.99 -7.63
N LEU A 87 -11.58 2.06 -6.80
CA LEU A 87 -11.17 0.73 -7.23
C LEU A 87 -12.29 -0.04 -7.96
N GLY A 88 -12.03 -0.43 -9.20
CA GLY A 88 -12.99 -1.15 -10.06
C GLY A 88 -13.90 -0.24 -10.90
N ARG A 89 -13.71 1.09 -10.84
CA ARG A 89 -14.22 1.99 -11.87
C ARG A 89 -13.17 2.06 -12.97
N GLU A 90 -13.54 1.70 -14.19
CA GLU A 90 -12.69 1.92 -15.37
C GLU A 90 -12.25 3.40 -15.40
N PRO A 91 -10.96 3.71 -15.65
CA PRO A 91 -10.58 5.07 -15.94
C PRO A 91 -11.32 5.50 -17.22
N ARG A 92 -12.04 6.61 -17.12
CA ARG A 92 -12.79 7.19 -18.23
C ARG A 92 -11.86 7.86 -19.23
#